data_AF-A0AAW2XLE4-F1
#
_entry.id   AF-A0AAW2XLE4-F1
#
_cell.length_a   1.000
_cell.length_b   1.000
_cell.length_c   1.000
_cell.angle_alpha   90.00
_cell.angle_beta   90.00
_cell.angle_gamma   90.00
#
_symmetry.space_group_name_H-M   'P 1'
#
loop_
_entity.id
_entity.type
_entity.pdbx_description
1 polymer ?
#
loop_
_entity_poly.entity_id
_entity_poly.type
_entity_poly.pdbx_seq_one_letter_code
_entity_poly.pdbx_strand_id
1 'polypeptide(L)'
;MRHGIKLSKKQSPKTDEEFKRMSNIPYASAVGSIHYVVQCTRPDVAYALSVTSRYQPYAGEAHWGVKCILKYLKRTKDMFLIYGGGELILEGYSDASFQSDDDDAKSQSGFVFNLNSGVVAWKSSKQDTTADSTTEVEYIAASEAAKEAVWMKNYIQELGVVSSIVEPVVIFCDNNRAIAQAKEPRSHHRSKHILRRYHLLREMVSIGDCRIDRVSSAENTSDRLTKPMSPIGTTVQQLDRALDGGHEINCLGLGLKCSKSRTSRMGIESPVETCTKSRIHRMSPYFIGDRRGSSMRS
;
A
#
# COMPACT_ATOMS: atom_id res chain seq x y z
N MET A 1 1.18 -14.95 4.26
CA MET A 1 2.00 -15.76 5.21
C MET A 1 1.08 -16.79 5.85
N ARG A 2 1.58 -17.89 6.44
CA ARG A 2 0.71 -18.70 7.31
C ARG A 2 0.25 -17.81 8.47
N HIS A 3 -1.02 -17.92 8.84
CA HIS A 3 -1.60 -17.14 9.93
C HIS A 3 -0.77 -17.40 11.21
N GLY A 4 -0.34 -16.34 11.90
CA GLY A 4 0.44 -16.43 13.15
C GLY A 4 1.96 -16.54 13.02
N ILE A 5 2.57 -16.49 11.82
CA ILE A 5 4.04 -16.38 11.72
C ILE A 5 4.45 -14.93 12.01
N LYS A 6 5.05 -14.71 13.17
CA LYS A 6 5.73 -13.47 13.52
C LYS A 6 7.21 -13.57 13.16
N LEU A 7 7.69 -12.59 12.39
CA LEU A 7 9.11 -12.46 12.06
C LEU A 7 9.76 -11.53 13.08
N SER A 8 11.02 -11.81 13.44
CA SER A 8 11.77 -11.01 14.40
C SER A 8 13.26 -11.12 14.15
N LYS A 9 14.02 -10.06 14.47
CA LYS A 9 15.49 -10.03 14.46
C LYS A 9 16.11 -11.19 15.24
N LYS A 10 15.42 -11.74 16.23
CA LYS A 10 15.88 -12.91 17.01
C LYS A 10 16.09 -14.16 16.15
N GLN A 11 15.44 -14.23 14.99
CA GLN A 11 15.50 -15.32 14.01
C GLN A 11 16.59 -15.11 12.95
N SER A 12 17.41 -14.08 13.09
CA SER A 12 18.57 -13.84 12.21
C SER A 12 19.66 -14.89 12.45
N PRO A 13 20.52 -15.17 11.46
CA PRO A 13 21.66 -16.08 11.62
C PRO A 13 22.57 -15.65 12.78
N LYS A 14 23.02 -16.62 13.58
CA LYS A 14 23.95 -16.39 14.70
C LYS A 14 25.27 -17.13 14.51
N THR A 15 25.27 -18.21 13.73
CA THR A 15 26.44 -19.06 13.49
C THR A 15 26.96 -18.90 12.07
N ASP A 16 28.27 -19.07 11.86
CA ASP A 16 28.90 -19.00 10.53
C ASP A 16 28.29 -20.01 9.54
N GLU A 17 27.83 -21.16 10.03
CA GLU A 17 27.13 -22.15 9.22
C GLU A 17 25.79 -21.62 8.71
N GLU A 18 24.99 -20.97 9.56
CA GLU A 18 23.73 -20.34 9.15
C GLU A 18 23.98 -19.21 8.15
N PHE A 19 25.02 -18.39 8.34
CA PHE A 19 25.41 -17.35 7.38
C PHE A 19 25.77 -17.96 6.02
N LYS A 20 26.55 -19.05 5.99
CA LYS A 20 26.87 -19.80 4.75
C LYS A 20 25.65 -20.44 4.11
N ARG A 21 24.68 -20.94 4.89
CA ARG A 21 23.42 -21.45 4.33
C ARG A 21 22.60 -20.33 3.69
N MET A 22 22.50 -19.18 4.35
CA MET A 22 21.74 -18.03 3.87
C MET A 22 22.40 -17.31 2.69
N SER A 23 23.72 -17.34 2.55
CA SER A 23 24.42 -16.70 1.41
C SER A 23 24.03 -17.30 0.06
N ASN A 24 23.61 -18.57 0.03
CA ASN A 24 23.15 -19.25 -1.18
C ASN A 24 21.68 -18.92 -1.53
N ILE A 25 20.96 -18.21 -0.65
CA ILE A 25 19.55 -17.88 -0.83
C ILE A 25 19.45 -16.48 -1.44
N PRO A 26 18.79 -16.30 -2.60
CA PRO A 26 18.68 -15.01 -3.27
C PRO A 26 17.61 -14.12 -2.61
N TYR A 27 17.79 -13.76 -1.34
CA TYR A 27 16.79 -13.03 -0.54
C TYR A 27 16.50 -11.64 -1.11
N ALA A 28 17.55 -10.83 -1.29
CA ALA A 28 17.43 -9.46 -1.80
C ALA A 28 16.83 -9.42 -3.22
N SER A 29 17.22 -10.37 -4.07
CA SER A 29 16.65 -10.52 -5.42
C SER A 29 15.16 -10.85 -5.36
N ALA A 30 14.76 -11.82 -4.54
CA ALA A 30 13.35 -12.18 -4.38
C ALA A 30 12.50 -11.03 -3.83
N VAL A 31 12.98 -10.32 -2.81
CA VAL A 31 12.31 -9.13 -2.25
C VAL A 31 12.18 -8.03 -3.31
N GLY A 32 13.24 -7.74 -4.07
CA GLY A 32 13.21 -6.76 -5.16
C GLY A 32 12.23 -7.11 -6.27
N SER A 33 12.17 -8.39 -6.69
CA SER A 33 11.19 -8.85 -7.67
C SER A 33 9.75 -8.72 -7.17
N ILE A 34 9.49 -9.05 -5.91
CA ILE A 34 8.16 -8.87 -5.29
C ILE A 34 7.82 -7.39 -5.19
N HIS A 35 8.78 -6.54 -4.83
CA HIS A 35 8.58 -5.10 -4.75
C HIS A 35 8.15 -4.52 -6.10
N TYR A 36 8.76 -4.93 -7.20
CA TYR A 36 8.33 -4.53 -8.54
C TYR A 36 6.86 -4.90 -8.81
N VAL A 37 6.47 -6.15 -8.50
CA VAL A 37 5.08 -6.63 -8.69
C VAL A 37 4.10 -5.83 -7.81
N VAL A 38 4.46 -5.57 -6.56
CA VAL A 38 3.66 -4.77 -5.63
C VAL A 38 3.53 -3.33 -6.11
N GLN A 39 4.58 -2.72 -6.66
CA GLN A 39 4.57 -1.35 -7.15
C GLN A 39 3.70 -1.18 -8.41
N CYS A 40 3.62 -2.23 -9.24
CA CYS A 40 2.90 -2.15 -10.52
C CYS A 40 1.43 -2.56 -10.41
N THR A 41 1.12 -3.70 -9.80
CA THR A 41 -0.21 -4.33 -9.97
C THR A 41 -0.77 -5.05 -8.76
N ARG A 42 0.00 -5.26 -7.68
CA ARG A 42 -0.39 -6.15 -6.57
C ARG A 42 -0.33 -5.48 -5.19
N PRO A 43 -1.24 -4.53 -4.91
CA PRO A 43 -1.33 -3.88 -3.59
C PRO A 43 -1.62 -4.87 -2.45
N ASP A 44 -2.32 -5.97 -2.73
CA ASP A 44 -2.71 -7.00 -1.76
C ASP A 44 -1.53 -7.71 -1.06
N VAL A 45 -0.33 -7.61 -1.63
CA VAL A 45 0.90 -8.19 -1.08
C VAL A 45 1.76 -7.16 -0.34
N ALA A 46 1.41 -5.87 -0.41
CA ALA A 46 2.24 -4.78 0.11
C ALA A 46 2.60 -4.92 1.59
N TYR A 47 1.65 -5.33 2.44
CA TYR A 47 1.92 -5.58 3.85
C TYR A 47 2.95 -6.70 4.05
N ALA A 48 2.74 -7.84 3.38
CA ALA A 48 3.64 -8.99 3.52
C ALA A 48 5.07 -8.65 3.05
N LEU A 49 5.19 -7.88 1.96
CA LEU A 49 6.45 -7.35 1.50
C LEU A 49 7.09 -6.42 2.55
N SER A 50 6.33 -5.46 3.07
CA SER A 50 6.78 -4.47 4.08
C SER A 50 7.32 -5.13 5.36
N VAL A 51 6.77 -6.27 5.75
CA VAL A 51 7.29 -7.05 6.90
C VAL A 51 8.58 -7.79 6.52
N THR A 52 8.60 -8.49 5.38
CA THR A 52 9.78 -9.28 4.98
C THR A 52 10.99 -8.43 4.59
N SER A 53 10.81 -7.24 4.02
CA SER A 53 11.92 -6.39 3.57
C SER A 53 12.79 -5.89 4.72
N ARG A 54 12.25 -5.75 5.93
CA ARG A 54 12.96 -5.29 7.15
C ARG A 54 14.19 -6.14 7.48
N TYR A 55 14.11 -7.43 7.19
CA TYR A 55 15.12 -8.42 7.55
C TYR A 55 16.16 -8.65 6.44
N GLN A 56 16.10 -7.90 5.33
CA GLN A 56 17.02 -8.08 4.20
C GLN A 56 18.51 -8.04 4.58
N PRO A 57 18.99 -7.17 5.50
CA PRO A 57 20.41 -7.14 5.86
C PRO A 57 20.89 -8.37 6.64
N TYR A 58 19.99 -9.08 7.34
CA TYR A 58 20.30 -10.20 8.24
C TYR A 58 19.22 -11.30 8.13
N ALA A 59 18.88 -11.67 6.89
CA ALA A 59 17.85 -12.67 6.64
C ALA A 59 18.28 -14.04 7.20
N GLY A 60 17.36 -14.70 7.91
CA GLY A 60 17.53 -16.06 8.42
C GLY A 60 16.54 -17.01 7.74
N GLU A 61 16.61 -18.29 8.06
CA GLU A 61 15.76 -19.31 7.42
C GLU A 61 14.27 -19.06 7.66
N ALA A 62 13.91 -18.56 8.85
CA ALA A 62 12.54 -18.15 9.17
C ALA A 62 12.07 -16.98 8.29
N HIS A 63 12.96 -16.01 8.02
CA HIS A 63 12.68 -14.86 7.15
C HIS A 63 12.44 -15.30 5.69
N TRP A 64 12.94 -16.48 5.29
CA TRP A 64 12.66 -17.07 3.96
C TRP A 64 11.20 -17.49 3.73
N GLY A 65 10.31 -17.13 4.65
CA GLY A 65 8.86 -17.00 4.44
C GLY A 65 8.46 -16.17 3.21
N VAL A 66 9.38 -15.39 2.61
CA VAL A 66 9.25 -14.77 1.27
C VAL A 66 8.75 -15.78 0.21
N LYS A 67 9.15 -17.06 0.31
CA LYS A 67 8.62 -18.14 -0.55
C LYS A 67 7.09 -18.23 -0.53
N CYS A 68 6.45 -17.93 0.60
CA CYS A 68 4.99 -17.95 0.71
C CYS A 68 4.36 -16.85 -0.13
N ILE A 69 4.99 -15.67 -0.21
CA ILE A 69 4.55 -14.57 -1.06
C ILE A 69 4.63 -14.98 -2.53
N LEU A 70 5.75 -15.56 -2.96
CA LEU A 70 5.92 -16.06 -4.33
C LEU A 70 4.91 -17.16 -4.69
N LYS A 71 4.65 -18.09 -3.77
CA LYS A 71 3.61 -19.13 -3.95
C LYS A 71 2.21 -18.53 -4.09
N TYR A 72 1.90 -17.51 -3.29
CA TYR A 72 0.63 -16.80 -3.37
C TYR A 72 0.49 -16.08 -4.72
N LEU A 73 1.49 -15.29 -5.14
CA LEU A 73 1.53 -14.64 -6.45
C LEU A 73 1.36 -15.64 -7.60
N LYS A 74 2.03 -16.79 -7.53
CA LYS A 74 1.89 -17.86 -8.53
C LYS A 74 0.47 -18.42 -8.61
N ARG A 75 -0.21 -18.57 -7.48
CA ARG A 75 -1.57 -19.11 -7.42
C ARG A 75 -2.62 -18.09 -7.85
N THR A 76 -2.35 -16.80 -7.66
CA THR A 76 -3.24 -15.70 -8.01
C THR A 76 -2.71 -14.89 -9.19
N LYS A 77 -2.04 -15.58 -10.14
CA LYS A 77 -1.42 -14.93 -11.31
C LYS A 77 -2.43 -14.25 -12.23
N ASP A 78 -3.68 -14.69 -12.19
CA ASP A 78 -4.78 -14.22 -13.04
C ASP A 78 -5.56 -13.08 -12.37
N MET A 79 -5.15 -12.60 -11.19
CA MET A 79 -5.73 -11.40 -10.56
C MET A 79 -5.12 -10.14 -11.16
N PHE A 80 -5.95 -9.13 -11.43
CA PHE A 80 -5.59 -7.85 -12.00
C PHE A 80 -6.36 -6.73 -11.32
N LEU A 81 -5.84 -5.50 -11.42
CA LEU A 81 -6.56 -4.31 -10.98
C LEU A 81 -7.60 -3.93 -12.03
N ILE A 82 -8.82 -3.67 -11.58
CA ILE A 82 -9.89 -3.15 -12.42
C ILE A 82 -9.91 -1.63 -12.27
N TYR A 83 -9.84 -0.94 -13.41
CA TYR A 83 -9.99 0.51 -13.48
C TYR A 83 -11.28 0.84 -14.22
N GLY A 84 -12.02 1.82 -13.71
CA GLY A 84 -13.25 2.30 -14.32
C GLY A 84 -14.52 1.87 -13.58
N GLY A 85 -15.66 2.29 -14.12
CA GLY A 85 -16.98 1.92 -13.60
C GLY A 85 -17.60 2.91 -12.61
N GLY A 86 -16.95 4.05 -12.32
CA GLY A 86 -17.53 5.09 -11.47
C GLY A 86 -17.25 6.51 -11.95
N GLU A 87 -17.51 7.47 -11.07
CA GLU A 87 -17.18 8.86 -11.31
C GLU A 87 -15.67 9.11 -11.12
N LEU A 88 -15.14 10.12 -11.81
CA LEU A 88 -13.73 10.49 -11.75
C LEU A 88 -13.44 11.29 -10.47
N ILE A 89 -13.60 10.61 -9.33
CA ILE A 89 -13.39 11.12 -7.98
C ILE A 89 -12.13 10.49 -7.42
N LEU A 90 -11.27 11.31 -6.82
CA LEU A 90 -10.12 10.86 -6.05
C LEU A 90 -10.53 10.73 -4.58
N GLU A 91 -10.42 9.52 -4.04
CA GLU A 91 -10.68 9.24 -2.63
C GLU A 91 -9.56 8.36 -2.05
N GLY A 92 -9.27 8.56 -0.77
CA GLY A 92 -8.24 7.83 -0.04
C GLY A 92 -8.80 7.12 1.18
N TYR A 93 -8.15 6.04 1.58
CA TYR A 93 -8.40 5.29 2.79
C TYR A 93 -7.09 5.19 3.57
N SER A 94 -7.13 5.42 4.88
CA SER A 94 -5.99 5.29 5.77
C SER A 94 -6.31 4.40 6.96
N ASP A 95 -5.33 3.62 7.38
CA ASP A 95 -5.41 2.73 8.55
C ASP A 95 -4.04 2.60 9.19
N ALA A 96 -4.00 2.24 10.48
CA ALA A 96 -2.78 1.88 11.16
C ALA A 96 -2.94 0.67 12.09
N SER A 97 -1.87 -0.12 12.21
CA SER A 97 -1.76 -1.18 13.24
C SER A 97 -0.74 -0.79 14.31
N PHE A 98 -1.24 -0.54 15.52
CA PHE A 98 -0.45 -0.18 16.70
C PHE A 98 0.49 -1.31 17.13
N GLN A 99 1.76 -0.98 17.40
CA GLN A 99 2.79 -1.90 17.92
C GLN A 99 2.86 -3.24 17.15
N SER A 100 2.78 -3.16 15.83
CA SER A 100 2.75 -4.33 14.95
C SER A 100 4.11 -4.97 14.74
N ASP A 101 5.21 -4.27 15.05
CA ASP A 101 6.56 -4.83 15.04
C ASP A 101 6.98 -5.33 16.43
N ASP A 102 7.26 -6.63 16.54
CA ASP A 102 7.72 -7.26 17.78
C ASP A 102 9.17 -6.85 18.16
N ASP A 103 9.96 -6.29 17.22
CA ASP A 103 11.37 -5.97 17.46
C ASP A 103 11.60 -4.59 18.10
N ASP A 104 10.81 -3.58 17.74
CA ASP A 104 10.96 -2.22 18.25
C ASP A 104 9.62 -1.53 18.59
N ALA A 105 8.53 -2.30 18.67
CA ALA A 105 7.18 -1.83 18.99
C ALA A 105 6.67 -0.70 18.09
N LYS A 106 7.28 -0.50 16.92
CA LYS A 106 6.80 0.49 15.96
C LYS A 106 5.57 -0.05 15.23
N SER A 107 4.75 0.90 14.81
CA SER A 107 3.45 0.62 14.19
C SER A 107 3.55 0.53 12.67
N GLN A 108 2.48 0.08 12.03
CA GLN A 108 2.36 -0.02 10.58
C GLN A 108 1.33 1.00 10.11
N SER A 109 1.67 1.83 9.13
CA SER A 109 0.73 2.67 8.40
C SER A 109 0.36 2.01 7.07
N GLY A 110 -0.89 2.18 6.67
CA GLY A 110 -1.41 1.79 5.36
C GLY A 110 -2.26 2.89 4.76
N PHE A 111 -2.16 3.09 3.45
CA PHE A 111 -3.16 3.86 2.71
C PHE A 111 -3.41 3.30 1.30
N VAL A 112 -4.62 3.50 0.79
CA VAL A 112 -5.05 3.20 -0.58
C VAL A 112 -5.76 4.42 -1.14
N PHE A 113 -5.47 4.79 -2.39
CA PHE A 113 -6.21 5.80 -3.13
C PHE A 113 -6.89 5.17 -4.34
N ASN A 114 -8.17 5.48 -4.47
CA ASN A 114 -8.98 5.12 -5.62
C ASN A 114 -9.20 6.34 -6.50
N LEU A 115 -9.20 6.12 -7.81
CA LEU A 115 -9.60 7.08 -8.82
C LEU A 115 -10.45 6.35 -9.85
N ASN A 116 -11.65 6.85 -10.13
CA ASN A 116 -12.59 6.18 -11.03
C ASN A 116 -12.86 4.72 -10.61
N SER A 117 -13.15 4.52 -9.32
CA SER A 117 -13.36 3.22 -8.67
C SER A 117 -12.20 2.21 -8.75
N GLY A 118 -11.07 2.58 -9.33
CA GLY A 118 -9.87 1.74 -9.41
C GLY A 118 -8.76 2.22 -8.49
N VAL A 119 -8.04 1.29 -7.86
CA VAL A 119 -6.89 1.59 -7.00
C VAL A 119 -5.71 2.12 -7.81
N VAL A 120 -5.28 3.37 -7.55
CA VAL A 120 -4.22 4.07 -8.31
C VAL A 120 -2.96 4.38 -7.50
N ALA A 121 -3.04 4.38 -6.17
CA ALA A 121 -1.88 4.53 -5.31
C ALA A 121 -2.09 3.77 -3.99
N TRP A 122 -1.04 3.22 -3.43
CA TRP A 122 -1.09 2.48 -2.18
C TRP A 122 0.27 2.48 -1.50
N LYS A 123 0.26 2.31 -0.19
CA LYS A 123 1.49 2.15 0.60
C LYS A 123 1.22 1.34 1.85
N SER A 124 2.15 0.46 2.18
CA SER A 124 2.23 -0.23 3.47
C SER A 124 3.63 -0.06 4.03
N SER A 125 3.77 0.71 5.10
CA SER A 125 5.08 1.05 5.66
C SER A 125 5.09 0.99 7.17
N LYS A 126 6.24 0.58 7.70
CA LYS A 126 6.54 0.75 9.12
C LYS A 126 6.66 2.24 9.43
N GLN A 127 6.11 2.69 10.54
CA GLN A 127 6.24 4.06 11.01
C GLN A 127 7.65 4.30 11.54
N ASP A 128 8.22 5.47 11.28
CA ASP A 128 9.54 5.84 11.80
C ASP A 128 9.52 6.16 13.29
N THR A 129 8.42 6.76 13.74
CA THR A 129 8.22 7.24 15.11
C THR A 129 7.41 6.21 15.90
N THR A 130 7.88 5.86 17.10
CA THR A 130 7.10 5.07 18.06
C THR A 130 6.01 5.95 18.64
N ALA A 131 4.77 5.47 18.62
CA ALA A 131 3.60 6.18 19.11
C ALA A 131 3.16 5.62 20.47
N ASP A 132 2.57 6.47 21.30
CA ASP A 132 2.15 6.11 22.66
C ASP A 132 0.67 5.66 22.71
N SER A 133 -0.07 5.78 21.61
CA SER A 133 -1.47 5.35 21.55
C SER A 133 -1.93 4.93 20.16
N THR A 134 -3.04 4.18 20.11
CA THR A 134 -3.72 3.81 18.86
C THR A 134 -4.20 5.03 18.09
N THR A 135 -4.62 6.10 18.76
CA THR A 135 -5.01 7.35 18.11
C THR A 135 -3.84 8.02 17.39
N GLU A 136 -2.65 8.01 17.99
CA GLU A 136 -1.47 8.64 17.39
C GLU A 136 -1.00 7.91 16.14
N VAL A 137 -1.07 6.57 16.11
CA VAL A 137 -0.68 5.82 14.90
C VAL A 137 -1.63 6.06 13.74
N GLU A 138 -2.94 6.13 14.02
CA GLU A 138 -3.96 6.46 13.02
C GLU A 138 -3.75 7.88 12.50
N TYR A 139 -3.44 8.82 13.40
CA TYR A 139 -3.13 10.19 13.01
C TYR A 139 -1.88 10.26 12.13
N ILE A 140 -0.83 9.49 12.44
CA ILE A 140 0.38 9.41 11.61
C ILE A 140 0.03 8.86 10.22
N ALA A 141 -0.76 7.79 10.13
CA ALA A 141 -1.19 7.22 8.86
C ALA A 141 -2.04 8.20 8.04
N ALA A 142 -3.01 8.87 8.66
CA ALA A 142 -3.82 9.91 8.02
C ALA A 142 -2.97 11.10 7.54
N SER A 143 -1.95 11.50 8.30
CA SER A 143 -1.01 12.55 7.90
C SER A 143 -0.15 12.14 6.70
N GLU A 144 0.25 10.87 6.60
CA GLU A 144 0.95 10.34 5.43
C GLU A 144 0.03 10.26 4.20
N ALA A 145 -1.20 9.79 4.38
CA ALA A 145 -2.21 9.78 3.33
C ALA A 145 -2.51 11.20 2.82
N ALA A 146 -2.63 12.19 3.71
CA ALA A 146 -2.89 13.57 3.31
C ALA A 146 -1.80 14.17 2.44
N LYS A 147 -0.52 13.89 2.72
CA LYS A 147 0.59 14.32 1.86
C LYS A 147 0.47 13.73 0.45
N GLU A 148 0.14 12.45 0.37
CA GLU A 148 -0.08 11.78 -0.92
C GLU A 148 -1.30 12.36 -1.64
N ALA A 149 -2.40 12.60 -0.93
CA ALA A 149 -3.62 13.20 -1.48
C ALA A 149 -3.36 14.59 -2.08
N VAL A 150 -2.63 15.46 -1.36
CA VAL A 150 -2.27 16.80 -1.87
C VAL A 150 -1.37 16.69 -3.10
N TRP A 151 -0.38 15.79 -3.07
CA TRP A 151 0.48 15.55 -4.24
C TRP A 151 -0.33 15.10 -5.46
N MET A 152 -1.22 14.12 -5.27
CA MET A 152 -2.08 13.61 -6.34
C MET A 152 -3.04 14.69 -6.85
N LYS A 153 -3.65 15.49 -5.95
CA LYS A 153 -4.52 16.62 -6.31
C LYS A 153 -3.79 17.57 -7.25
N ASN A 154 -2.62 18.06 -6.83
CA ASN A 154 -1.81 18.99 -7.63
C ASN A 154 -1.42 18.39 -8.97
N TYR A 155 -0.96 17.14 -8.98
CA TYR A 155 -0.57 16.45 -10.21
C TYR A 155 -1.73 16.34 -11.20
N ILE A 156 -2.93 15.98 -10.73
CA ILE A 156 -4.08 15.83 -11.62
C ILE A 156 -4.62 17.20 -12.06
N GLN A 157 -4.55 18.23 -11.22
CA GLN A 157 -4.85 19.62 -11.61
C GLN A 157 -3.95 20.08 -12.76
N GLU A 158 -2.64 19.83 -12.67
CA GLU A 158 -1.68 20.17 -13.72
C GLU A 158 -1.95 19.43 -15.04
N LEU A 159 -2.44 18.19 -14.98
CA LEU A 159 -2.81 17.43 -16.17
C LEU A 159 -4.03 18.03 -16.89
N GLY A 160 -4.91 18.76 -16.19
CA GLY A 160 -6.12 19.37 -16.76
C GLY A 160 -7.20 18.36 -17.21
N VAL A 161 -7.08 17.10 -16.82
CA VAL A 161 -7.95 15.99 -17.29
C VAL A 161 -9.20 15.82 -16.41
N VAL A 162 -9.19 16.31 -15.17
CA VAL A 162 -10.24 16.05 -14.18
C VAL A 162 -10.80 17.37 -13.63
N SER A 163 -11.96 17.77 -14.13
CA SER A 163 -12.64 19.01 -13.74
C SER A 163 -13.22 18.97 -12.31
N SER A 164 -13.43 17.79 -11.72
CA SER A 164 -13.99 17.58 -10.38
C SER A 164 -12.99 17.81 -9.22
N ILE A 165 -11.70 18.03 -9.51
CA ILE A 165 -10.64 18.12 -8.48
C ILE A 165 -10.54 19.49 -7.79
N VAL A 166 -11.54 20.35 -7.99
CA VAL A 166 -11.68 21.60 -7.22
C VAL A 166 -11.97 21.30 -5.73
N GLU A 167 -12.67 20.20 -5.45
CA GLU A 167 -13.04 19.83 -4.08
C GLU A 167 -11.86 19.25 -3.27
N PRO A 168 -11.91 19.35 -1.93
CA PRO A 168 -10.94 18.68 -1.07
C PRO A 168 -10.97 17.16 -1.26
N VAL A 169 -9.80 16.53 -1.38
CA VAL A 169 -9.69 15.07 -1.47
C VAL A 169 -10.17 14.43 -0.18
N VAL A 170 -11.11 13.49 -0.28
CA VAL A 170 -11.65 12.79 0.90
C VAL A 170 -10.70 11.68 1.33
N ILE A 171 -10.34 11.67 2.60
CA ILE A 171 -9.55 10.60 3.22
C ILE A 171 -10.39 9.95 4.32
N PHE A 172 -10.71 8.68 4.12
CA PHE A 172 -11.47 7.87 5.04
C PHE A 172 -10.57 7.25 6.11
N CYS A 173 -10.93 7.46 7.37
CA CYS A 173 -10.27 6.89 8.55
C CYS A 173 -11.33 6.30 9.48
N ASP A 174 -10.99 5.24 10.22
CA ASP A 174 -11.93 4.56 11.13
C ASP A 174 -11.87 5.07 12.58
N ASN A 175 -10.86 5.89 12.93
CA ASN A 175 -10.63 6.37 14.28
C ASN A 175 -11.17 7.79 14.53
N ASN A 176 -12.31 7.87 15.22
CA ASN A 176 -12.95 9.14 15.61
C ASN A 176 -12.04 10.12 16.35
N ARG A 177 -11.10 9.63 17.17
CA ARG A 177 -10.21 10.50 17.94
C ARG A 177 -9.21 11.18 17.02
N ALA A 178 -8.68 10.44 16.03
CA ALA A 178 -7.78 11.00 15.03
C ALA A 178 -8.50 12.01 14.14
N ILE A 179 -9.73 11.70 13.72
CA ILE A 179 -10.59 12.60 12.93
C ILE A 179 -10.88 13.89 13.70
N ALA A 180 -11.28 13.78 14.97
CA ALA A 180 -11.56 14.94 15.81
C ALA A 180 -10.30 15.82 16.00
N GLN A 181 -9.13 15.20 16.16
CA GLN A 181 -7.86 15.94 16.28
C GLN A 181 -7.44 16.66 14.99
N ALA A 182 -7.85 16.15 13.83
CA ALA A 182 -7.60 16.80 12.54
C ALA A 182 -8.56 17.97 12.30
N LYS A 183 -9.83 17.84 12.72
CA LYS A 183 -10.86 18.89 12.56
C LYS A 183 -10.74 20.01 13.60
N GLU A 184 -10.40 19.68 14.85
CA GLU A 184 -10.33 20.65 15.94
C GLU A 184 -8.90 20.81 16.49
N PRO A 185 -8.37 22.05 16.57
CA PRO A 185 -7.07 22.32 17.16
C PRO A 185 -7.13 22.29 18.69
N ARG A 186 -7.36 21.12 19.28
CA ARG A 186 -7.12 20.92 20.72
C ARG A 186 -5.65 20.59 20.95
N SER A 187 -5.02 21.33 21.86
CA SER A 187 -3.63 21.11 22.28
C SER A 187 -3.59 19.91 23.24
N HIS A 188 -3.05 18.79 22.80
CA HIS A 188 -2.72 17.68 23.68
C HIS A 188 -1.23 17.74 24.04
N HIS A 189 -0.94 18.07 25.30
CA HIS A 189 0.41 18.08 25.89
C HIS A 189 1.20 16.78 25.65
N ARG A 190 0.51 15.65 25.41
CA ARG A 190 1.09 14.29 25.34
C ARG A 190 1.75 13.94 24.00
N SER A 191 1.56 14.69 22.93
CA SER A 191 1.97 14.26 21.57
C SER A 191 3.08 15.11 20.92
N LYS A 192 4.01 15.63 21.73
CA LYS A 192 5.09 16.52 21.27
C LYS A 192 5.97 15.89 20.17
N HIS A 193 6.19 14.58 20.23
CA HIS A 193 7.06 13.85 19.30
C HIS A 193 6.48 13.74 17.86
N ILE A 194 5.18 13.98 17.68
CA ILE A 194 4.51 14.00 16.37
C ILE A 194 3.86 15.36 16.06
N LEU A 195 4.21 16.42 16.81
CA LEU A 195 3.61 17.76 16.69
C LEU A 195 3.65 18.32 15.26
N ARG A 196 4.76 18.11 14.54
CA ARG A 196 4.89 18.52 13.14
C ARG A 196 3.82 17.88 12.24
N ARG A 197 3.49 16.60 12.46
CA ARG A 197 2.45 15.89 11.70
C ARG A 197 1.06 16.44 12.01
N TYR A 198 0.80 16.80 13.28
CA TYR A 198 -0.44 17.48 13.66
C TYR A 198 -0.65 18.79 12.91
N HIS A 199 0.34 19.68 12.96
CA HIS A 199 0.24 20.97 12.29
C HIS A 199 0.07 20.83 10.79
N LEU A 200 0.85 19.97 10.14
CA LEU A 200 0.79 19.80 8.70
C LEU A 200 -0.58 19.27 8.22
N LEU A 201 -1.13 18.27 8.89
CA LEU A 201 -2.43 17.72 8.51
C LEU A 201 -3.55 18.76 8.70
N ARG A 202 -3.50 19.53 9.79
CA ARG A 202 -4.47 20.60 10.06
C ARG A 202 -4.38 21.73 9.04
N GLU A 203 -3.17 22.09 8.63
CA GLU A 203 -2.92 23.09 7.59
C GLU A 203 -3.54 22.65 6.26
N MET A 204 -3.27 21.41 5.82
CA MET A 204 -3.87 20.85 4.60
C MET A 204 -5.41 20.83 4.64
N VAL A 205 -5.99 20.47 5.80
CA VAL A 205 -7.44 20.50 6.00
C VAL A 205 -8.00 21.93 6.00
N SER A 206 -7.30 22.87 6.64
CA SER A 206 -7.71 24.27 6.71
C SER A 206 -7.63 24.98 5.36
N ILE A 207 -6.67 24.62 4.51
CA ILE A 207 -6.53 25.14 3.15
C ILE A 207 -7.63 24.58 2.23
N GLY A 208 -8.19 23.42 2.57
CA GLY A 208 -9.17 22.71 1.74
C GLY A 208 -8.52 21.80 0.69
N ASP A 209 -7.28 21.35 0.94
CA ASP A 209 -6.63 20.37 0.06
C ASP A 209 -7.20 18.98 0.26
N CYS A 210 -7.49 18.62 1.51
CA CYS A 210 -8.12 17.35 1.86
C CYS A 210 -9.10 17.51 3.01
N ARG A 211 -10.00 16.53 3.18
CA ARG A 211 -10.87 16.40 4.34
C ARG A 211 -10.81 14.98 4.89
N ILE A 212 -10.91 14.82 6.20
CA ILE A 212 -10.91 13.51 6.85
C ILE A 212 -12.33 13.15 7.28
N ASP A 213 -12.84 12.05 6.74
CA ASP A 213 -14.17 11.54 7.03
C ASP A 213 -14.11 10.13 7.63
N ARG A 214 -15.20 9.77 8.30
CA ARG A 214 -15.29 8.49 9.00
C ARG A 214 -15.71 7.39 8.03
N VAL A 215 -15.03 6.25 8.08
CA VAL A 215 -15.49 4.99 7.51
C VAL A 215 -15.60 3.91 8.61
N SER A 216 -16.40 2.89 8.39
CA SER A 216 -16.38 1.72 9.29
C SER A 216 -15.13 0.88 9.03
N SER A 217 -14.55 0.24 10.06
CA SER A 217 -13.37 -0.63 9.87
C SER A 217 -13.65 -1.82 8.93
N ALA A 218 -14.92 -2.22 8.77
CA ALA A 218 -15.31 -3.28 7.84
C ALA A 218 -15.26 -2.85 6.36
N GLU A 219 -15.44 -1.56 6.10
CA GLU A 219 -15.41 -0.95 4.77
C GLU A 219 -14.05 -0.30 4.46
N ASN A 220 -13.14 -0.24 5.43
CA ASN A 220 -11.83 0.34 5.25
C ASN A 220 -10.92 -0.56 4.40
N THR A 221 -10.75 -0.21 3.12
CA THR A 221 -9.91 -0.96 2.18
C THR A 221 -8.44 -1.02 2.58
N SER A 222 -7.98 -0.03 3.38
CA SER A 222 -6.59 0.06 3.83
C SER A 222 -6.23 -0.84 5.01
N ASP A 223 -7.21 -1.47 5.68
CA ASP A 223 -7.00 -2.46 6.76
C ASP A 223 -6.07 -3.61 6.32
N ARG A 224 -6.19 -4.02 5.05
CA ARG A 224 -5.38 -5.08 4.45
C ARG A 224 -3.91 -4.70 4.24
N LEU A 225 -3.61 -3.40 4.31
CA LEU A 225 -2.25 -2.89 4.21
C LEU A 225 -1.55 -2.82 5.56
N THR A 226 -2.26 -3.01 6.68
CA THR A 226 -1.69 -2.90 8.02
C THR A 226 -1.74 -4.24 8.78
N LYS A 227 -2.60 -5.16 8.35
CA LYS A 227 -2.86 -6.44 9.02
C LYS A 227 -2.61 -7.65 8.10
N PRO A 228 -2.21 -8.80 8.68
CA PRO A 228 -2.01 -10.03 7.91
C PRO A 228 -3.34 -10.62 7.43
N MET A 229 -3.37 -11.07 6.17
CA MET A 229 -4.56 -11.71 5.60
C MET A 229 -4.94 -13.03 6.28
N SER A 230 -6.25 -13.24 6.49
CA SER A 230 -6.85 -14.51 6.90
C SER A 230 -6.89 -15.55 5.76
N PRO A 231 -6.94 -16.87 6.04
CA PRO A 231 -6.94 -17.91 5.01
C PRO A 231 -8.13 -17.84 4.03
N ILE A 232 -7.87 -18.29 2.80
CA ILE A 232 -8.60 -18.11 1.53
C ILE A 232 -10.05 -18.64 1.44
N GLY A 233 -10.66 -19.12 2.52
CA GLY A 233 -12.00 -19.75 2.45
C GLY A 233 -13.15 -18.79 2.14
N THR A 234 -13.07 -17.54 2.56
CA THR A 234 -14.15 -16.54 2.47
C THR A 234 -13.74 -15.24 1.78
N THR A 235 -12.44 -15.08 1.49
CA THR A 235 -11.81 -13.76 1.29
C THR A 235 -11.62 -13.36 -0.17
N VAL A 236 -11.71 -14.29 -1.13
CA VAL A 236 -11.53 -13.94 -2.56
C VAL A 236 -12.67 -13.05 -3.04
N GLN A 237 -13.92 -13.32 -2.66
CA GLN A 237 -15.06 -12.47 -2.99
C GLN A 237 -15.02 -11.09 -2.32
N GLN A 238 -14.37 -10.98 -1.15
CA GLN A 238 -14.13 -9.70 -0.50
C GLN A 238 -12.89 -8.99 -1.05
N LEU A 239 -11.95 -9.69 -1.70
CA LEU A 239 -10.80 -9.11 -2.42
C LEU A 239 -11.27 -8.35 -3.65
N ASP A 240 -12.14 -8.97 -4.45
CA ASP A 240 -12.77 -8.31 -5.61
C ASP A 240 -13.58 -7.10 -5.13
N ARG A 241 -14.48 -7.29 -4.15
CA ARG A 241 -15.40 -6.20 -3.73
C ARG A 241 -14.73 -4.97 -3.08
N ALA A 242 -13.56 -5.14 -2.44
CA ALA A 242 -12.86 -4.07 -1.72
C ALA A 242 -11.77 -3.38 -2.54
N LEU A 243 -11.19 -4.06 -3.55
CA LEU A 243 -10.18 -3.47 -4.44
C LEU A 243 -10.78 -3.05 -5.80
N ASP A 244 -11.94 -3.59 -6.19
CA ASP A 244 -12.62 -3.25 -7.46
C ASP A 244 -13.69 -2.15 -7.30
N GLY A 245 -13.81 -1.52 -6.13
CA GLY A 245 -14.81 -0.48 -5.86
C GLY A 245 -16.23 -1.08 -5.81
N GLY A 246 -16.82 -1.13 -4.62
CA GLY A 246 -18.10 -1.77 -4.40
C GLY A 246 -19.23 -1.22 -5.28
N HIS A 247 -19.61 -1.94 -6.33
CA HIS A 247 -20.95 -1.98 -6.91
C HIS A 247 -21.21 -3.41 -7.43
N GLU A 248 -22.18 -4.11 -6.82
CA GLU A 248 -22.76 -5.32 -7.42
C GLU A 248 -23.49 -4.91 -8.71
N ILE A 249 -22.83 -5.05 -9.86
CA ILE A 249 -23.56 -5.04 -11.13
C ILE A 249 -24.27 -6.38 -11.24
N ASN A 250 -25.59 -6.33 -11.07
CA ASN A 250 -26.50 -7.44 -11.27
C ASN A 250 -26.45 -7.85 -12.76
N CYS A 251 -25.60 -8.84 -13.10
CA CYS A 251 -25.41 -9.35 -14.47
C CYS A 251 -26.60 -10.17 -15.02
N LEU A 252 -27.83 -9.91 -14.59
CA LEU A 252 -29.05 -10.53 -15.12
C LEU A 252 -29.82 -9.66 -16.11
N GLY A 253 -29.32 -8.47 -16.47
CA GLY A 253 -30.02 -7.56 -17.39
C GLY A 253 -29.43 -7.43 -18.81
N LEU A 254 -28.21 -7.90 -19.07
CA LEU A 254 -27.56 -7.72 -20.37
C LEU A 254 -27.04 -9.07 -20.86
N GLY A 255 -27.75 -9.66 -21.82
CA GLY A 255 -27.52 -11.00 -22.38
C GLY A 255 -26.18 -11.18 -23.09
N LEU A 256 -25.05 -11.02 -22.39
CA LEU A 256 -23.72 -11.37 -22.84
C LEU A 256 -23.33 -12.72 -22.22
N LYS A 257 -23.48 -13.78 -23.02
CA LYS A 257 -22.94 -15.09 -22.69
C LYS A 257 -21.41 -15.01 -22.66
N CYS A 258 -20.83 -15.15 -21.48
CA CYS A 258 -19.39 -15.40 -21.34
C CYS A 258 -19.08 -16.81 -21.88
N SER A 259 -18.60 -16.89 -23.12
CA SER A 259 -18.20 -18.15 -23.73
C SER A 259 -16.87 -18.61 -23.13
N LYS A 260 -16.91 -19.63 -22.26
CA LYS A 260 -15.73 -20.42 -21.90
C LYS A 260 -15.28 -21.22 -23.12
N SER A 261 -14.28 -20.75 -23.85
CA SER A 261 -13.59 -21.60 -24.82
C SER A 261 -12.60 -22.51 -24.10
N ARG A 262 -12.96 -23.79 -23.97
CA ARG A 262 -12.00 -24.88 -23.79
C ARG A 262 -11.16 -24.98 -25.06
N THR A 263 -9.84 -24.93 -24.95
CA THR A 263 -8.97 -25.52 -25.97
C THR A 263 -7.86 -26.34 -25.32
N SER A 264 -7.84 -27.60 -25.76
CA SER A 264 -6.90 -28.67 -25.49
C SER A 264 -5.61 -28.54 -26.30
N ARG A 265 -4.50 -28.98 -25.68
CA ARG A 265 -3.25 -29.54 -26.27
C ARG A 265 -2.57 -28.87 -27.48
N MET A 266 -1.29 -28.58 -27.24
CA MET A 266 -0.11 -28.65 -28.12
C MET A 266 -0.13 -27.92 -29.46
N GLY A 267 0.72 -26.90 -29.56
CA GLY A 267 1.16 -26.29 -30.81
C GLY A 267 2.02 -25.07 -30.50
N ILE A 268 3.32 -25.16 -30.81
CA ILE A 268 4.23 -24.02 -30.86
C ILE A 268 3.79 -23.19 -32.05
N GLU A 269 3.26 -21.99 -31.82
CA GLU A 269 3.29 -20.90 -32.79
C GLU A 269 2.92 -19.59 -32.07
N SER A 270 3.76 -18.58 -32.28
CA SER A 270 3.61 -17.22 -31.77
C SER A 270 2.69 -16.40 -32.66
N PRO A 271 1.67 -15.73 -32.11
CA PRO A 271 1.12 -14.53 -32.73
C PRO A 271 1.52 -13.32 -31.90
N VAL A 272 2.29 -12.45 -32.55
CA VAL A 272 2.56 -11.08 -32.10
C VAL A 272 1.24 -10.30 -32.25
N GLU A 273 0.42 -10.26 -31.20
CA GLU A 273 -0.64 -9.27 -31.09
C GLU A 273 -0.13 -8.09 -30.25
N THR A 274 0.00 -6.97 -30.94
CA THR A 274 0.38 -5.65 -30.43
C THR A 274 -0.67 -5.14 -29.45
N CYS A 275 -0.62 -5.58 -28.19
CA CYS A 275 -1.16 -4.83 -27.07
C CYS A 275 -0.17 -3.70 -26.79
N THR A 276 -0.61 -2.46 -27.02
CA THR A 276 0.13 -1.24 -26.74
C THR A 276 0.72 -1.30 -25.34
N LYS A 277 2.05 -1.47 -25.28
CA LYS A 277 2.84 -1.24 -24.06
C LYS A 277 2.66 0.22 -23.68
N SER A 278 1.67 0.53 -22.86
CA SER A 278 1.73 1.75 -22.05
C SER A 278 2.87 1.52 -21.06
N ARG A 279 4.05 2.04 -21.44
CA ARG A 279 5.24 2.15 -20.61
C ARG A 279 4.84 2.98 -19.39
N ILE A 280 4.51 2.32 -18.28
CA ILE A 280 4.27 2.99 -17.00
C ILE A 280 5.64 3.50 -16.53
N HIS A 281 5.98 4.72 -16.91
CA HIS A 281 6.93 5.52 -16.15
C HIS A 281 6.15 6.19 -15.02
N ARG A 282 6.12 5.55 -13.84
CA ARG A 282 6.03 6.32 -12.59
C ARG A 282 7.43 6.42 -12.02
N MET A 283 7.92 7.66 -11.97
CA MET A 283 9.17 8.04 -11.35
C MET A 283 9.05 7.90 -9.83
N SER A 284 10.05 7.27 -9.23
CA SER A 284 10.26 7.20 -7.79
C SER A 284 10.39 8.61 -7.21
N PRO A 285 9.76 8.94 -6.07
CA PRO A 285 10.23 10.05 -5.26
C PRO A 285 11.48 9.58 -4.48
N TYR A 286 12.43 10.50 -4.26
CA TYR A 286 13.66 10.36 -3.47
C TYR A 286 14.91 9.77 -4.15
N PHE A 287 15.70 10.66 -4.79
CA PHE A 287 17.17 10.66 -4.75
C PHE A 287 17.66 12.11 -4.93
N ILE A 288 17.74 12.87 -3.84
CA ILE A 288 18.59 14.08 -3.80
C ILE A 288 19.94 13.61 -3.30
N GLY A 289 20.79 13.18 -4.23
CA GLY A 289 22.21 12.98 -4.00
C GLY A 289 22.94 14.28 -4.30
N ASP A 290 23.38 14.97 -3.25
CA ASP A 290 24.27 16.14 -3.35
C ASP A 290 25.60 15.70 -4.00
N ARG A 291 25.86 16.15 -5.23
CA ARG A 291 27.18 16.15 -5.86
C ARG A 291 27.61 17.58 -6.13
N ARG A 292 28.05 18.29 -5.09
CA ARG A 292 28.99 19.40 -5.28
C ARG A 292 30.42 18.86 -5.30
N GLY A 293 30.87 18.52 -6.49
CA GLY A 293 32.29 18.41 -6.84
C GLY A 293 32.68 19.58 -7.71
N SER A 294 33.09 20.69 -7.11
CA SER A 294 33.83 21.76 -7.80
C SER A 294 35.27 21.71 -7.29
N SER A 295 36.13 21.06 -8.07
CA SER A 295 37.57 21.07 -7.90
C SER A 295 38.13 22.38 -8.48
N MET A 296 38.71 23.19 -7.59
CA MET A 296 39.88 24.06 -7.75
C MET A 296 40.35 24.45 -9.16
N ARG A 297 40.67 25.74 -9.33
CA ARG A 297 42.07 26.21 -9.47
C ARG A 297 42.18 27.75 -9.43
N SER A 298 43.15 28.18 -8.61
CA SER A 298 44.05 29.36 -8.72
C SER A 298 43.47 30.71 -9.12
#